data_AF-A0A9C8HWF4-F1
#
_entry.id   AF-A0A9C8HWF4-F1
#
_cell.length_a   1.000
_cell.length_b   1.000
_cell.length_c   1.000
_cell.angle_alpha   90.00
_cell.angle_beta   90.00
_cell.angle_gamma   90.00
#
_symmetry.space_group_name_H-M   'P 1'
#
loop_
_entity.id
_entity.type
_entity.pdbx_description
1 polymer ?
#
loop_
_entity_poly.entity_id
_entity_poly.type
_entity_poly.pdbx_seq_one_letter_code
_entity_poly.pdbx_strand_id
1 'polypeptide(L)'
;MRKIFLIIILLGTFTAAFGNETTLTLSRSSYDLDFKNIARIENMAFEDTQDLIIVSGPLKASLSNNRILLEGIDSETIIERLSLPRGVAFTIQRPMARIWFQNGEYKVETQEGRSLVEKGPDGLFVRHDDNIVKITDRGIFVSSDGEHVSLSDEGIHIKGDEGEVRLGLLGKIISFFTRKAVTRSLESAFKERDMLHQSLNDLLENRVPDFSVLESDTGISFRTESDRQEKSKKTSTETYIYKNIRHLDLSLVSSSVVISPAAGKDVLVKIIKKNVPESGYKILMNQKEDSLKIAEEIKHSAGRLSVHFIIEIPPMETVHIKGLSSSIELRQINSRTLSLQNLSGHMSLLGPEGDSLILKNTSGDIYLKNAKFSNEIKLSTISGDVKGSDMISKELIVETTSGDFRGEQISVGKAALKTVSGDFSIRDMDSDSVDFNSTSGDLFCERCTWGGFKGRSVSGDVDFKRSEIKDRSFSSVSGDLTLSSLFHKQNRPVG
;
A
#
# COMPACT_ATOMS: atom_id res chain seq x y z
N MET A 1 24.56 -11.18 67.33
CA MET A 1 25.46 -11.28 66.15
C MET A 1 24.69 -11.74 64.90
N ARG A 2 23.80 -10.92 64.32
CA ARG A 2 23.17 -11.12 62.99
C ARG A 2 22.46 -9.81 62.55
N LYS A 3 23.19 -8.68 62.59
CA LYS A 3 22.69 -7.36 62.16
C LYS A 3 23.75 -6.50 61.44
N ILE A 4 24.72 -7.14 60.78
CA ILE A 4 25.83 -6.42 60.10
C ILE A 4 25.97 -6.80 58.60
N PHE A 5 25.15 -7.69 58.03
CA PHE A 5 25.36 -8.18 56.65
C PHE A 5 24.28 -7.87 55.60
N LEU A 6 23.29 -7.01 55.89
CA LEU A 6 22.18 -6.76 54.94
C LEU A 6 21.93 -5.28 54.60
N ILE A 7 22.95 -4.43 54.75
CA ILE A 7 22.92 -3.00 54.34
C ILE A 7 23.86 -2.72 53.14
N ILE A 8 24.43 -3.77 52.52
CA ILE A 8 25.38 -3.63 51.38
C ILE A 8 24.74 -3.96 50.01
N ILE A 9 23.47 -4.40 49.92
CA ILE A 9 22.84 -4.82 48.64
C ILE A 9 21.73 -3.88 48.14
N LEU A 10 21.46 -2.75 48.81
CA LEU A 10 20.31 -1.88 48.44
C LEU A 10 20.65 -0.41 48.24
N LEU A 11 21.80 -0.09 47.65
CA LEU A 11 22.02 1.19 46.93
C LEU A 11 23.31 1.09 46.10
N GLY A 12 23.32 0.20 45.11
CA GLY A 12 24.37 0.19 44.10
C GLY A 12 24.16 1.36 43.14
N THR A 13 24.54 2.58 43.54
CA THR A 13 24.89 3.59 42.54
C THR A 13 26.21 3.13 41.91
N PHE A 14 26.13 2.28 40.89
CA PHE A 14 27.27 2.01 40.06
C PHE A 14 27.57 3.30 39.30
N THR A 15 28.68 3.96 39.65
CA THR A 15 29.31 4.92 38.75
C THR A 15 29.80 4.12 37.56
N ALA A 16 29.09 4.18 36.43
CA ALA A 16 29.55 3.57 35.19
C ALA A 16 30.93 4.14 34.86
N ALA A 17 31.87 3.23 34.60
CA ALA A 17 33.16 3.51 34.04
C ALA A 17 32.99 4.34 32.75
N PHE A 18 33.95 5.21 32.46
CA PHE A 18 34.05 5.96 31.20
C PHE A 18 34.39 5.03 30.01
N GLY A 19 33.58 4.00 29.79
CA GLY A 19 33.60 3.13 28.63
C GLY A 19 32.29 3.27 27.87
N ASN A 20 32.34 3.12 26.55
CA ASN A 20 31.17 3.20 25.68
C ASN A 20 30.16 2.05 25.90
N GLU A 21 30.37 1.16 26.88
CA GLU A 21 29.53 0.00 27.16
C GLU A 21 29.25 -0.13 28.68
N THR A 22 27.98 -0.30 29.01
CA THR A 22 27.46 -0.55 30.36
C THR A 22 26.72 -1.89 30.39
N THR A 23 27.04 -2.73 31.38
CA THR A 23 26.49 -4.09 31.50
C THR A 23 25.78 -4.25 32.84
N LEU A 24 24.51 -4.68 32.84
CA LEU A 24 23.76 -5.00 34.06
C LEU A 24 23.33 -6.47 34.05
N THR A 25 23.86 -7.27 34.98
CA THR A 25 23.41 -8.65 35.17
C THR A 25 22.03 -8.69 35.81
N LEU A 26 21.07 -9.32 35.13
CA LEU A 26 19.69 -9.40 35.57
C LEU A 26 19.43 -10.74 36.28
N SER A 27 18.83 -10.70 37.47
CA SER A 27 18.56 -11.87 38.32
C SER A 27 17.08 -12.25 38.41
N ARG A 28 16.19 -11.44 37.82
CA ARG A 28 14.73 -11.66 37.80
C ARG A 28 14.26 -11.93 36.37
N SER A 29 13.07 -12.50 36.25
CA SER A 29 12.42 -12.75 34.96
C SER A 29 11.68 -11.53 34.40
N SER A 30 11.57 -10.42 35.15
CA SER A 30 10.85 -9.22 34.71
C SER A 30 11.39 -7.94 35.36
N TYR A 31 11.44 -6.86 34.58
CA TYR A 31 11.84 -5.53 35.02
C TYR A 31 10.96 -4.42 34.40
N ASP A 32 10.70 -3.36 35.16
CA ASP A 32 10.26 -2.08 34.63
C ASP A 32 11.47 -1.34 34.03
N LEU A 33 11.36 -0.89 32.79
CA LEU A 33 12.42 -0.20 32.06
C LEU A 33 12.02 1.24 31.80
N ASP A 34 12.81 2.18 32.31
CA ASP A 34 12.59 3.61 32.18
C ASP A 34 13.77 4.31 31.52
N PHE A 35 13.43 5.39 30.80
CA PHE A 35 14.38 6.21 30.08
C PHE A 35 14.22 7.66 30.51
N LYS A 36 15.34 8.36 30.66
CA LYS A 36 15.37 9.80 30.92
C LYS A 36 16.50 10.41 30.12
N ASN A 37 16.24 11.54 29.45
CA ASN A 37 17.22 12.23 28.61
C ASN A 37 17.85 11.30 27.56
N ILE A 38 17.04 10.46 26.91
CA ILE A 38 17.50 9.61 25.81
C ILE A 38 16.76 10.07 24.56
N ALA A 39 17.49 10.50 23.54
CA ALA A 39 16.91 10.93 22.27
C ALA A 39 16.33 9.75 21.48
N ARG A 40 17.13 8.68 21.35
CA ARG A 40 16.77 7.45 20.62
C ARG A 40 17.70 6.29 20.98
N ILE A 41 17.28 5.10 20.60
CA ILE A 41 18.06 3.87 20.54
C ILE A 41 18.28 3.55 19.06
N GLU A 42 19.51 3.25 18.63
CA GLU A 42 19.81 2.96 17.22
C GLU A 42 19.69 1.48 16.87
N ASN A 43 20.11 0.58 17.77
CA ASN A 43 19.98 -0.85 17.58
C ASN A 43 19.45 -1.50 18.85
N MET A 44 18.44 -2.35 18.70
CA MET A 44 17.84 -3.09 19.81
C MET A 44 17.65 -4.54 19.40
N ALA A 45 18.06 -5.47 20.26
CA ALA A 45 17.91 -6.90 19.99
C ALA A 45 17.79 -7.70 21.28
N PHE A 46 17.09 -8.82 21.20
CA PHE A 46 17.18 -9.87 22.20
C PHE A 46 18.37 -10.79 21.89
N GLU A 47 19.22 -11.03 22.88
CA GLU A 47 20.45 -11.82 22.77
C GLU A 47 20.48 -12.96 23.80
N ASP A 48 21.20 -14.03 23.48
CA ASP A 48 21.41 -15.18 24.36
C ASP A 48 22.45 -14.84 25.45
N THR A 49 22.08 -13.93 26.35
CA THR A 49 22.89 -13.42 27.46
C THR A 49 22.04 -13.30 28.73
N GLN A 50 22.67 -13.28 29.90
CA GLN A 50 22.02 -12.94 31.18
C GLN A 50 22.09 -11.43 31.49
N ASP A 51 22.84 -10.68 30.69
CA ASP A 51 23.14 -9.28 30.93
C ASP A 51 22.38 -8.34 29.99
N LEU A 52 21.84 -7.26 30.55
CA LEU A 52 21.44 -6.09 29.77
C LEU A 52 22.69 -5.31 29.38
N ILE A 53 22.99 -5.23 28.09
CA ILE A 53 24.17 -4.52 27.57
C ILE A 53 23.70 -3.25 26.88
N ILE A 54 24.30 -2.12 27.26
CA ILE A 54 23.98 -0.79 26.75
C ILE A 54 25.27 -0.19 26.20
N VAL A 55 25.35 -0.02 24.88
CA VAL A 55 26.44 0.74 24.24
C VAL A 55 25.92 2.13 23.95
N SER A 56 26.57 3.14 24.50
CA SER A 56 26.16 4.53 24.36
C SER A 56 27.33 5.48 24.62
N GLY A 57 27.14 6.75 24.29
CA GLY A 57 27.88 7.82 24.94
C GLY A 57 27.65 7.85 26.46
N PRO A 58 28.16 8.85 27.17
CA PRO A 58 28.01 8.96 28.62
C PRO A 58 26.54 8.80 29.07
N LEU A 59 26.28 7.77 29.88
CA LEU A 59 24.95 7.42 30.36
C LEU A 59 25.06 6.81 31.76
N LYS A 60 24.07 7.07 32.60
CA LYS A 60 23.93 6.46 33.92
C LYS A 60 22.84 5.40 33.88
N ALA A 61 23.22 4.14 34.04
CA ALA A 61 22.29 3.05 34.24
C ALA A 61 22.16 2.75 35.75
N SER A 62 20.93 2.60 36.24
CA SER A 62 20.67 2.24 37.62
C SER A 62 19.63 1.13 37.72
N LEU A 63 19.86 0.19 38.63
CA LEU A 63 18.94 -0.89 38.93
C LEU A 63 18.51 -0.79 40.39
N SER A 64 17.22 -0.62 40.63
CA SER A 64 16.62 -0.60 41.97
C SER A 64 15.39 -1.51 42.00
N ASN A 65 15.45 -2.56 42.82
CA ASN A 65 14.42 -3.62 42.87
C ASN A 65 14.18 -4.28 41.50
N ASN A 66 13.02 -4.01 40.89
CA ASN A 66 12.62 -4.47 39.56
C ASN A 66 12.70 -3.33 38.53
N ARG A 67 13.21 -2.15 38.87
CA ARG A 67 13.23 -0.98 38.00
C ARG A 67 14.64 -0.70 37.49
N ILE A 68 14.77 -0.60 36.17
CA ILE A 68 15.97 -0.20 35.45
C ILE A 68 15.73 1.21 34.91
N LEU A 69 16.57 2.16 35.28
CA LEU A 69 16.55 3.53 34.74
C LEU A 69 17.82 3.79 33.94
N LEU A 70 17.65 4.14 32.67
CA LEU A 70 18.69 4.60 31.76
C LEU A 70 18.59 6.12 31.62
N GLU A 71 19.55 6.84 32.19
CA GLU A 71 19.57 8.31 32.26
C GLU A 71 20.77 8.87 31.47
N GLY A 72 20.48 9.55 30.36
CA GLY A 72 21.49 10.28 29.59
C GLY A 72 21.93 11.57 30.28
N ILE A 73 23.14 12.06 29.93
CA ILE A 73 23.66 13.32 30.48
C ILE A 73 22.81 14.51 30.03
N ASP A 74 22.39 14.50 28.77
CA ASP A 74 21.51 15.51 28.17
C ASP A 74 20.46 14.85 27.26
N SER A 75 19.47 15.63 26.81
CA SER A 75 18.35 15.14 26.00
C SER A 75 18.75 14.57 24.64
N GLU A 76 20.00 14.77 24.19
CA GLU A 76 20.52 14.29 22.91
C GLU A 76 21.25 12.94 23.04
N THR A 77 21.28 12.34 24.23
CA THR A 77 21.97 11.06 24.46
C THR A 77 21.38 9.96 23.59
N ILE A 78 22.25 9.27 22.83
CA ILE A 78 21.88 8.16 21.93
C ILE A 78 22.40 6.86 22.51
N ILE A 79 21.55 5.84 22.56
CA ILE A 79 21.96 4.46 22.83
C ILE A 79 22.25 3.79 21.48
N GLU A 80 23.52 3.56 21.16
CA GLU A 80 23.95 2.93 19.91
C GLU A 80 23.48 1.48 19.83
N ARG A 81 23.52 0.75 20.96
CA ARG A 81 23.04 -0.64 21.06
C ARG A 81 22.43 -0.93 22.43
N LEU A 82 21.23 -1.52 22.41
CA LEU A 82 20.54 -2.06 23.58
C LEU A 82 20.30 -3.56 23.39
N SER A 83 21.10 -4.38 24.05
CA SER A 83 20.98 -5.85 23.98
C SER A 83 20.24 -6.35 25.22
N LEU A 84 19.05 -6.91 24.99
CA LEU A 84 18.16 -7.45 26.02
C LEU A 84 18.39 -8.96 26.20
N PRO A 85 18.49 -9.46 27.44
CA PRO A 85 18.48 -10.89 27.73
C PRO A 85 17.24 -11.59 27.21
N ARG A 86 17.41 -12.68 26.44
CA ARG A 86 16.29 -13.59 26.15
C ARG A 86 15.76 -14.20 27.44
N GLY A 87 14.44 -14.37 27.50
CA GLY A 87 13.74 -14.92 28.65
C GLY A 87 13.48 -13.91 29.77
N VAL A 88 13.96 -12.66 29.66
CA VAL A 88 13.60 -11.57 30.58
C VAL A 88 12.54 -10.69 29.94
N ALA A 89 11.46 -10.45 30.67
CA ALA A 89 10.41 -9.53 30.28
C ALA A 89 10.73 -8.10 30.70
N PHE A 90 10.33 -7.14 29.88
CA PHE A 90 10.47 -5.71 30.18
C PHE A 90 9.12 -5.02 30.07
N THR A 91 8.86 -4.10 31.00
CA THR A 91 7.63 -3.30 31.02
C THR A 91 7.97 -1.82 31.02
N ILE A 92 7.36 -1.04 30.15
CA ILE A 92 7.45 0.42 30.15
C ILE A 92 6.11 0.97 30.62
N GLN A 93 6.13 1.76 31.69
CA GLN A 93 4.93 2.37 32.26
C GLN A 93 4.59 3.69 31.55
N ARG A 94 3.30 3.94 31.27
CA ARG A 94 2.79 5.20 30.71
C ARG A 94 1.58 5.69 31.52
N PRO A 95 1.20 6.98 31.39
CA PRO A 95 0.05 7.52 32.11
C PRO A 95 -1.28 6.79 31.87
N MET A 96 -1.47 6.17 30.69
CA MET A 96 -2.74 5.50 30.32
C MET A 96 -2.58 4.03 29.88
N ALA A 97 -1.36 3.53 29.78
CA ALA A 97 -1.08 2.17 29.30
C ALA A 97 0.26 1.65 29.83
N ARG A 98 0.52 0.36 29.67
CA ARG A 98 1.83 -0.26 29.83
C ARG A 98 2.19 -1.05 28.58
N ILE A 99 3.48 -1.05 28.25
CA ILE A 99 4.01 -1.82 27.13
C ILE A 99 4.88 -2.92 27.71
N TRP A 100 4.45 -4.16 27.54
CA TRP A 100 5.20 -5.34 27.94
C TRP A 100 5.85 -5.97 26.71
N PHE A 101 7.08 -6.46 26.82
CA PHE A 101 7.75 -7.17 25.73
C PHE A 101 8.76 -8.19 26.24
N GLN A 102 8.88 -9.31 25.51
CA GLN A 102 9.79 -10.42 25.80
C GLN A 102 10.04 -11.22 24.53
N ASN A 103 11.30 -11.53 24.19
CA ASN A 103 11.65 -12.41 23.08
C ASN A 103 11.01 -12.06 21.72
N GLY A 104 10.75 -10.77 21.44
CA GLY A 104 10.08 -10.34 20.20
C GLY A 104 8.55 -10.33 20.26
N GLU A 105 7.97 -10.84 21.34
CA GLU A 105 6.56 -10.62 21.67
C GLU A 105 6.39 -9.24 22.32
N TYR A 106 5.26 -8.60 22.07
CA TYR A 106 4.88 -7.38 22.77
C TYR A 106 3.38 -7.28 22.99
N LYS A 107 3.00 -6.61 24.08
CA LYS A 107 1.62 -6.30 24.45
C LYS A 107 1.51 -4.86 24.89
N VAL A 108 0.50 -4.16 24.40
CA VAL A 108 0.10 -2.84 24.88
C VAL A 108 -1.19 -3.02 25.67
N GLU A 109 -1.17 -2.68 26.95
CA GLU A 109 -2.29 -2.89 27.85
C GLU A 109 -2.72 -1.59 28.50
N THR A 110 -4.02 -1.38 28.67
CA THR A 110 -4.53 -0.26 29.46
C THR A 110 -4.17 -0.42 30.94
N GLN A 111 -4.35 0.63 31.75
CA GLN A 111 -4.18 0.52 33.20
C GLN A 111 -5.15 -0.49 33.85
N GLU A 112 -6.29 -0.75 33.21
CA GLU A 112 -7.25 -1.78 33.63
C GLU A 112 -6.85 -3.20 33.22
N GLY A 113 -5.70 -3.38 32.57
CA GLY A 113 -5.18 -4.67 32.13
C GLY A 113 -5.80 -5.21 30.83
N ARG A 114 -6.50 -4.37 30.06
CA ARG A 114 -7.05 -4.78 28.75
C ARG A 114 -5.97 -4.67 27.68
N SER A 115 -5.65 -5.76 27.00
CA SER A 115 -4.66 -5.77 25.91
C SER A 115 -5.22 -5.17 24.62
N LEU A 116 -4.81 -3.95 24.30
CA LEU A 116 -5.17 -3.22 23.08
C LEU A 116 -4.45 -3.77 21.85
N VAL A 117 -3.18 -4.14 22.00
CA VAL A 117 -2.38 -4.73 20.93
C VAL A 117 -1.57 -5.87 21.51
N GLU A 118 -1.50 -6.99 20.81
CA GLU A 118 -0.71 -8.16 21.19
C GLU A 118 -0.11 -8.79 19.94
N LYS A 119 1.21 -8.89 19.90
CA LYS A 119 1.94 -9.63 18.88
C LYS A 119 2.65 -10.79 19.56
N GLY A 120 2.35 -11.99 19.10
CA GLY A 120 2.95 -13.22 19.60
C GLY A 120 3.13 -14.28 18.51
N PRO A 121 3.32 -15.54 18.91
CA PRO A 121 3.42 -16.70 18.02
C PRO A 121 2.13 -16.92 17.24
N ASP A 122 0.99 -16.63 17.87
CA ASP A 122 -0.35 -16.82 17.31
C ASP A 122 -0.77 -15.71 16.32
N GLY A 123 0.10 -14.74 16.05
CA GLY A 123 -0.14 -13.63 15.14
C GLY A 123 -0.26 -12.28 15.85
N LEU A 124 -0.90 -11.33 15.16
CA LEU A 124 -1.18 -9.98 15.63
C LEU A 124 -2.65 -9.87 16.03
N PHE A 125 -2.89 -9.29 17.19
CA PHE A 125 -4.21 -9.01 17.72
C PHE A 125 -4.30 -7.52 18.04
N VAL A 126 -5.36 -6.88 17.56
CA VAL A 126 -5.68 -5.49 17.86
C VAL A 126 -7.10 -5.46 18.38
N ARG A 127 -7.31 -4.79 19.52
CA ARG A 127 -8.59 -4.73 20.23
C ARG A 127 -8.93 -3.29 20.55
N HIS A 128 -10.18 -2.91 20.29
CA HIS A 128 -10.74 -1.63 20.68
C HIS A 128 -12.22 -1.81 21.02
N ASP A 129 -12.57 -1.65 22.30
CA ASP A 129 -13.89 -1.99 22.83
C ASP A 129 -14.28 -3.43 22.49
N ASP A 130 -15.43 -3.65 21.86
CA ASP A 130 -15.90 -4.98 21.43
C ASP A 130 -15.33 -5.40 20.05
N ASN A 131 -14.49 -4.56 19.44
CA ASN A 131 -13.87 -4.82 18.15
C ASN A 131 -12.54 -5.54 18.30
N ILE A 132 -12.38 -6.65 17.57
CA ILE A 132 -11.18 -7.48 17.58
C ILE A 132 -10.74 -7.75 16.14
N VAL A 133 -9.51 -7.38 15.81
CA VAL A 133 -8.85 -7.81 14.58
C VAL A 133 -7.73 -8.78 14.94
N LYS A 134 -7.80 -9.98 14.40
CA LYS A 134 -6.79 -11.04 14.54
C LYS A 134 -6.22 -11.38 13.17
N ILE A 135 -4.90 -11.31 13.04
CA ILE A 135 -4.20 -11.64 11.81
C ILE A 135 -3.19 -12.74 12.12
N THR A 136 -3.38 -13.91 11.52
CA THR A 136 -2.50 -15.07 11.69
C THR A 136 -2.11 -15.65 10.33
N ASP A 137 -1.23 -16.64 10.38
CA ASP A 137 -0.91 -17.55 9.26
C ASP A 137 -2.15 -18.18 8.58
N ARG A 138 -3.20 -18.46 9.34
CA ARG A 138 -4.45 -19.09 8.87
C ARG A 138 -5.44 -18.10 8.25
N GLY A 139 -5.29 -16.81 8.49
CA GLY A 139 -6.21 -15.82 7.95
C GLY A 139 -6.33 -14.52 8.74
N ILE A 140 -7.29 -13.71 8.29
CA ILE A 140 -7.68 -12.45 8.94
C ILE A 140 -9.07 -12.64 9.50
N PHE A 141 -9.25 -12.30 10.76
CA PHE A 141 -10.50 -12.45 11.48
C PHE A 141 -10.84 -11.10 12.12
N VAL A 142 -12.02 -10.59 11.81
CA VAL A 142 -12.54 -9.35 12.36
C VAL A 142 -13.81 -9.70 13.12
N SER A 143 -13.91 -9.20 14.34
CA SER A 143 -15.09 -9.28 15.18
C SER A 143 -15.51 -7.87 15.55
N SER A 144 -16.78 -7.54 15.41
CA SER A 144 -17.35 -6.22 15.72
C SER A 144 -18.82 -6.44 16.07
N ASP A 145 -19.25 -6.04 17.26
CA ASP A 145 -20.68 -6.01 17.64
C ASP A 145 -21.49 -7.28 17.32
N GLY A 146 -20.92 -8.46 17.60
CA GLY A 146 -21.57 -9.76 17.34
C GLY A 146 -21.41 -10.27 15.90
N GLU A 147 -20.89 -9.47 14.98
CA GLU A 147 -20.50 -9.89 13.65
C GLU A 147 -19.06 -10.39 13.62
N HIS A 148 -18.86 -11.46 12.86
CA HIS A 148 -17.58 -12.12 12.66
C HIS A 148 -17.30 -12.27 11.16
N VAL A 149 -16.26 -11.61 10.67
CA VAL A 149 -15.76 -11.76 9.31
C VAL A 149 -14.45 -12.54 9.36
N SER A 150 -14.37 -13.61 8.57
CA SER A 150 -13.17 -14.41 8.41
C SER A 150 -12.75 -14.48 6.96
N LEU A 151 -11.47 -14.20 6.70
CA LEU A 151 -10.81 -14.39 5.43
C LEU A 151 -9.79 -15.51 5.63
N SER A 152 -10.06 -16.68 5.05
CA SER A 152 -9.22 -17.88 5.17
C SER A 152 -9.01 -18.56 3.82
N ASP A 153 -8.34 -19.71 3.79
CA ASP A 153 -8.18 -20.51 2.55
C ASP A 153 -9.53 -21.00 2.00
N GLU A 154 -10.55 -21.05 2.86
CA GLU A 154 -11.91 -21.38 2.46
C GLU A 154 -12.69 -20.18 1.90
N GLY A 155 -12.08 -19.00 1.86
CA GLY A 155 -12.66 -17.78 1.33
C GLY A 155 -13.13 -16.82 2.40
N ILE A 156 -14.14 -16.03 2.08
CA ILE A 156 -14.73 -15.06 3.00
C ILE A 156 -15.97 -15.68 3.61
N HIS A 157 -16.01 -15.68 4.93
CA HIS A 157 -17.14 -16.15 5.70
C HIS A 157 -17.51 -15.08 6.73
N ILE A 158 -18.75 -14.60 6.63
CA ILE A 158 -19.35 -13.58 7.47
C ILE A 158 -20.44 -14.27 8.30
N LYS A 159 -20.42 -14.08 9.61
CA LYS A 159 -21.40 -14.63 10.54
C LYS A 159 -21.86 -13.50 11.46
N GLY A 160 -23.14 -13.19 11.46
CA GLY A 160 -23.74 -12.22 12.37
C GLY A 160 -25.07 -12.72 12.90
N ASP A 161 -25.79 -11.86 13.61
CA ASP A 161 -27.09 -12.19 14.21
C ASP A 161 -28.16 -12.53 13.15
N GLU A 162 -28.04 -11.98 11.94
CA GLU A 162 -28.95 -12.24 10.82
C GLU A 162 -28.63 -13.52 10.02
N GLY A 163 -27.53 -14.23 10.35
CA GLY A 163 -27.18 -15.51 9.75
C GLY A 163 -25.72 -15.64 9.29
N GLU A 164 -25.46 -16.66 8.46
CA GLU A 164 -24.13 -17.03 7.99
C GLU A 164 -24.04 -16.90 6.46
N VAL A 165 -23.11 -16.09 5.97
CA VAL A 165 -22.82 -15.90 4.54
C VAL A 165 -21.43 -16.45 4.23
N ARG A 166 -21.37 -17.43 3.34
CA ARG A 166 -20.11 -17.93 2.77
C ARG A 166 -20.01 -17.52 1.31
N LEU A 167 -19.05 -16.68 1.00
CA LEU A 167 -18.76 -16.31 -0.37
C LEU A 167 -17.99 -17.47 -1.04
N GLY A 168 -18.53 -17.97 -2.16
CA GLY A 168 -18.00 -19.13 -2.89
C GLY A 168 -16.64 -18.87 -3.55
N LEU A 169 -16.48 -19.22 -4.83
CA LEU A 169 -15.19 -19.10 -5.53
C LEU A 169 -14.63 -17.66 -5.50
N LEU A 170 -15.51 -16.66 -5.60
CA LEU A 170 -15.14 -15.24 -5.49
C LEU A 170 -14.59 -14.90 -4.09
N GLY A 171 -15.21 -15.43 -3.04
CA GLY A 171 -14.72 -15.27 -1.67
C GLY A 171 -13.33 -15.86 -1.48
N LYS A 172 -13.04 -17.00 -2.10
CA LYS A 172 -11.69 -17.62 -2.10
C LYS A 172 -10.65 -16.74 -2.78
N ILE A 173 -10.99 -16.16 -3.93
CA ILE A 173 -10.09 -15.28 -4.68
C ILE A 173 -9.80 -13.99 -3.91
N ILE A 174 -10.85 -13.29 -3.42
CA ILE A 174 -10.70 -12.06 -2.65
C ILE A 174 -9.90 -12.35 -1.37
N SER A 175 -10.24 -13.41 -0.64
CA SER A 175 -9.51 -13.82 0.56
C SER A 175 -8.03 -14.08 0.28
N PHE A 176 -7.69 -14.77 -0.82
CA PHE A 176 -6.30 -15.03 -1.18
C PHE A 176 -5.51 -13.73 -1.42
N PHE A 177 -6.06 -12.81 -2.22
CA PHE A 177 -5.36 -11.55 -2.52
C PHE A 177 -5.28 -10.62 -1.31
N THR A 178 -6.36 -10.48 -0.55
CA THR A 178 -6.40 -9.65 0.66
C THR A 178 -5.43 -10.18 1.70
N ARG A 179 -5.41 -11.50 1.97
CA ARG A 179 -4.43 -12.09 2.89
C ARG A 179 -3.01 -11.86 2.40
N LYS A 180 -2.73 -12.09 1.13
CA LYS A 180 -1.38 -11.86 0.56
C LYS A 180 -0.95 -10.39 0.66
N ALA A 181 -1.85 -9.45 0.44
CA ALA A 181 -1.59 -8.01 0.58
C ALA A 181 -1.33 -7.63 2.04
N VAL A 182 -2.20 -8.05 2.96
CA VAL A 182 -2.07 -7.79 4.39
C VAL A 182 -0.83 -8.46 4.96
N THR A 183 -0.57 -9.75 4.67
CA THR A 183 0.64 -10.44 5.11
C THR A 183 1.89 -9.77 4.61
N ARG A 184 1.96 -9.31 3.35
CA ARG A 184 3.13 -8.57 2.85
C ARG A 184 3.28 -7.20 3.52
N SER A 185 2.18 -6.48 3.73
CA SER A 185 2.19 -5.21 4.45
C SER A 185 2.61 -5.42 5.90
N LEU A 186 2.17 -6.50 6.53
CA LEU A 186 2.57 -6.86 7.88
C LEU A 186 4.03 -7.32 7.93
N GLU A 187 4.48 -8.22 7.05
CA GLU A 187 5.91 -8.60 6.96
C GLU A 187 6.81 -7.38 6.73
N SER A 188 6.33 -6.38 5.98
CA SER A 188 7.04 -5.14 5.74
C SER A 188 6.99 -4.16 6.92
N ALA A 189 5.86 -4.06 7.64
CA ALA A 189 5.67 -3.11 8.74
C ALA A 189 5.95 -3.71 10.14
N PHE A 190 6.02 -5.04 10.24
CA PHE A 190 6.06 -5.85 11.46
C PHE A 190 7.24 -6.83 11.45
N LYS A 191 8.39 -6.43 10.87
CA LYS A 191 9.63 -7.12 11.22
C LYS A 191 9.80 -7.02 12.73
N GLU A 192 10.00 -8.17 13.37
CA GLU A 192 9.96 -8.32 14.84
C GLU A 192 10.89 -7.35 15.58
N ARG A 193 12.05 -7.03 14.98
CA ARG A 193 13.01 -6.03 15.49
C ARG A 193 12.55 -4.59 15.30
N ASP A 194 11.82 -4.29 14.22
CA ASP A 194 11.55 -2.92 13.78
C ASP A 194 10.41 -2.28 14.58
N MET A 195 9.38 -3.04 14.98
CA MET A 195 8.24 -2.47 15.69
C MET A 195 8.50 -2.11 17.14
N LEU A 196 9.10 -3.02 17.90
CA LEU A 196 9.40 -2.78 19.30
C LEU A 196 10.38 -1.61 19.41
N HIS A 197 11.37 -1.60 18.54
CA HIS A 197 12.36 -0.54 18.42
C HIS A 197 11.77 0.80 17.99
N GLN A 198 10.89 0.81 16.97
CA GLN A 198 10.20 2.02 16.53
C GLN A 198 9.26 2.55 17.60
N SER A 199 8.42 1.69 18.17
CA SER A 199 7.50 2.07 19.25
C SER A 199 8.29 2.70 20.37
N LEU A 200 9.39 2.06 20.80
CA LEU A 200 10.26 2.58 21.85
C LEU A 200 10.88 3.94 21.51
N ASN A 201 11.32 4.16 20.27
CA ASN A 201 11.84 5.47 19.85
C ASN A 201 10.75 6.55 19.76
N ASP A 202 9.54 6.21 19.29
CA ASP A 202 8.38 7.10 19.32
C ASP A 202 8.03 7.50 20.78
N LEU A 203 8.24 6.58 21.73
CA LEU A 203 8.08 6.86 23.17
C LEU A 203 9.11 7.87 23.69
N LEU A 204 10.34 7.84 23.17
CA LEU A 204 11.46 8.71 23.57
C LEU A 204 11.32 10.13 23.00
N GLU A 205 10.82 10.26 21.78
CA GLU A 205 10.67 11.57 21.10
C GLU A 205 9.47 12.41 21.62
N ASN A 206 8.73 11.95 22.64
CA ASN A 206 7.46 12.57 23.11
C ASN A 206 6.45 12.81 21.97
N ARG A 207 6.50 12.01 20.89
CA ARG A 207 5.65 12.16 19.70
C ARG A 207 4.30 11.44 19.78
N VAL A 208 3.95 10.84 20.92
CA VAL A 208 2.68 10.12 21.09
C VAL A 208 1.59 11.14 21.47
N PRO A 209 0.56 11.38 20.62
CA PRO A 209 -0.69 11.90 21.12
C PRO A 209 -1.30 10.85 22.03
N ASP A 210 -1.90 11.28 23.14
CA ASP A 210 -2.79 10.44 23.95
C ASP A 210 -3.64 9.57 23.02
N PHE A 211 -3.75 8.27 23.34
CA PHE A 211 -4.72 7.39 22.73
C PHE A 211 -6.13 7.89 23.13
N SER A 212 -6.60 8.94 22.47
CA SER A 212 -8.01 9.31 22.46
C SER A 212 -8.71 8.31 21.55
N VAL A 213 -9.40 7.38 22.20
CA VAL A 213 -10.54 6.60 21.71
C VAL A 213 -11.32 7.44 20.69
N LEU A 214 -11.43 6.94 19.46
CA LEU A 214 -12.40 7.46 18.49
C LEU A 214 -13.73 6.80 18.85
N GLU A 215 -14.50 7.47 19.70
CA GLU A 215 -15.89 7.11 19.92
C GLU A 215 -16.69 7.32 18.63
N SER A 216 -17.29 6.22 18.17
CA SER A 216 -18.50 6.06 17.36
C SER A 216 -18.59 6.63 15.93
N ASP A 217 -19.28 5.81 15.14
CA ASP A 217 -19.92 6.01 13.84
C ASP A 217 -19.10 5.83 12.56
N THR A 218 -19.24 4.61 12.04
CA THR A 218 -19.48 4.24 10.64
C THR A 218 -19.10 5.27 9.57
N GLY A 219 -18.06 4.93 8.80
CA GLY A 219 -17.86 5.45 7.45
C GLY A 219 -17.20 6.82 7.38
N ILE A 220 -15.98 6.82 6.86
CA ILE A 220 -15.35 7.91 6.08
C ILE A 220 -15.98 9.29 6.29
N SER A 221 -15.38 10.12 7.16
CA SER A 221 -15.63 11.56 7.16
C SER A 221 -14.33 12.32 6.84
N PHE A 222 -14.40 13.13 5.79
CA PHE A 222 -13.41 14.16 5.50
C PHE A 222 -13.74 15.37 6.37
N ARG A 223 -12.76 15.87 7.14
CA ARG A 223 -12.81 17.22 7.69
C ARG A 223 -11.72 18.09 7.09
N THR A 224 -12.19 19.11 6.40
CA THR A 224 -11.48 20.33 6.01
C THR A 224 -11.09 21.16 7.24
N GLU A 225 -10.05 21.96 7.04
CA GLU A 225 -9.26 22.75 7.97
C GLU A 225 -10.05 23.58 9.00
N SER A 226 -9.53 23.62 10.23
CA SER A 226 -9.14 24.90 10.84
C SER A 226 -8.18 24.67 12.03
N ASP A 227 -7.04 25.35 11.94
CA ASP A 227 -6.16 25.80 13.02
C ASP A 227 -5.40 24.76 13.88
N ARG A 228 -4.32 24.25 13.28
CA ARG A 228 -3.06 24.14 14.03
C ARG A 228 -1.97 24.89 13.27
N GLN A 229 -1.53 25.97 13.91
CA GLN A 229 -0.44 26.87 13.52
C GLN A 229 0.62 26.18 12.66
N GLU A 230 0.68 26.61 11.40
CA GLU A 230 1.81 26.35 10.50
C GLU A 230 3.10 26.90 11.13
N LYS A 231 3.87 26.03 11.77
CA LYS A 231 5.33 26.15 11.63
C LYS A 231 5.63 25.76 10.19
N SER A 232 5.91 26.75 9.35
CA SER A 232 6.11 26.57 7.90
C SER A 232 7.04 25.39 7.63
N LYS A 233 6.48 24.25 7.20
CA LYS A 233 7.29 23.15 6.67
C LYS A 233 7.90 23.65 5.37
N LYS A 234 9.21 23.80 5.38
CA LYS A 234 10.01 24.41 4.31
C LYS A 234 9.79 23.61 3.02
N THR A 235 9.13 24.20 2.02
CA THR A 235 9.05 23.59 0.70
C THR A 235 10.43 23.62 0.07
N SER A 236 10.94 22.48 -0.36
CA SER A 236 12.19 22.40 -1.14
C SER A 236 11.89 21.96 -2.57
N THR A 237 12.72 22.41 -3.49
CA THR A 237 12.66 22.02 -4.90
C THR A 237 14.05 21.60 -5.35
N GLU A 238 14.14 20.42 -5.95
CA GLU A 238 15.36 19.86 -6.51
C GLU A 238 15.15 19.65 -8.01
N THR A 239 16.21 19.78 -8.81
CA THR A 239 16.15 19.58 -10.27
C THR A 239 17.41 18.85 -10.71
N TYR A 240 17.21 17.77 -11.46
CA TYR A 240 18.25 16.88 -11.98
C TYR A 240 18.09 16.74 -13.49
N ILE A 241 19.23 16.62 -14.18
CA ILE A 241 19.28 16.43 -15.62
C ILE A 241 20.10 15.17 -15.89
N TYR A 242 19.52 14.22 -16.62
CA TYR A 242 20.15 12.97 -17.00
C TYR A 242 20.28 12.88 -18.52
N LYS A 243 21.45 12.47 -18.99
CA LYS A 243 21.76 12.38 -20.42
C LYS A 243 21.72 10.93 -20.87
N ASN A 244 21.39 10.73 -22.16
CA ASN A 244 21.42 9.43 -22.84
C ASN A 244 20.54 8.35 -22.18
N ILE A 245 19.39 8.75 -21.63
CA ILE A 245 18.45 7.80 -21.02
C ILE A 245 17.46 7.30 -22.07
N ARG A 246 17.29 5.98 -22.13
CA ARG A 246 16.30 5.28 -22.97
C ARG A 246 15.33 4.44 -22.15
N HIS A 247 15.68 4.14 -20.91
CA HIS A 247 14.89 3.32 -19.98
C HIS A 247 14.66 4.08 -18.68
N LEU A 248 13.40 4.29 -18.30
CA LEU A 248 13.01 4.91 -17.03
C LEU A 248 12.24 3.91 -16.17
N ASP A 249 12.74 3.61 -14.98
CA ASP A 249 12.00 2.91 -13.92
C ASP A 249 11.72 3.89 -12.78
N LEU A 250 10.44 4.16 -12.51
CA LEU A 250 9.98 5.01 -11.41
C LEU A 250 9.17 4.18 -10.40
N SER A 251 9.57 4.20 -9.13
CA SER A 251 8.86 3.55 -8.03
C SER A 251 8.44 4.59 -6.99
N LEU A 252 7.13 4.77 -6.85
CA LEU A 252 6.49 5.74 -5.98
C LEU A 252 5.71 5.04 -4.87
N VAL A 253 5.66 5.67 -3.70
CA VAL A 253 4.85 5.19 -2.57
C VAL A 253 3.51 5.92 -2.56
N SER A 254 3.49 7.20 -2.24
CA SER A 254 2.25 8.00 -2.16
C SER A 254 2.36 9.37 -2.85
N SER A 255 3.42 9.57 -3.61
CA SER A 255 3.70 10.81 -4.32
C SER A 255 2.94 10.93 -5.62
N SER A 256 2.78 12.16 -6.11
CA SER A 256 2.23 12.39 -7.44
C SER A 256 3.34 12.57 -8.47
N VAL A 257 3.12 12.13 -9.69
CA VAL A 257 4.02 12.41 -10.81
C VAL A 257 3.24 12.95 -12.01
N VAL A 258 3.80 13.98 -12.64
CA VAL A 258 3.45 14.40 -13.99
C VAL A 258 4.65 14.12 -14.89
N ILE A 259 4.45 13.37 -15.96
CA ILE A 259 5.45 13.16 -17.00
C ILE A 259 4.97 13.77 -18.31
N SER A 260 5.82 14.60 -18.93
CA SER A 260 5.57 15.26 -20.21
C SER A 260 6.76 15.12 -21.16
N PRO A 261 6.62 15.48 -22.45
CA PRO A 261 7.74 15.41 -23.39
C PRO A 261 8.82 16.44 -23.04
N ALA A 262 10.09 16.04 -23.16
CA ALA A 262 11.22 16.96 -23.06
C ALA A 262 11.39 17.77 -24.34
N ALA A 263 11.85 19.02 -24.20
CA ALA A 263 12.24 19.85 -25.34
C ALA A 263 13.51 19.34 -26.06
N GLY A 264 14.33 18.52 -25.38
CA GLY A 264 15.59 18.00 -25.87
C GLY A 264 15.73 16.49 -25.69
N LYS A 265 16.97 16.01 -25.74
CA LYS A 265 17.31 14.59 -25.58
C LYS A 265 17.61 14.17 -24.14
N ASP A 266 17.58 15.12 -23.22
CA ASP A 266 17.90 14.90 -21.82
C ASP A 266 16.60 14.70 -21.02
N VAL A 267 16.68 13.86 -19.98
CA VAL A 267 15.60 13.69 -19.00
C VAL A 267 15.74 14.76 -17.93
N LEU A 268 14.69 15.55 -17.71
CA LEU A 268 14.60 16.50 -16.61
C LEU A 268 13.76 15.88 -15.49
N VAL A 269 14.28 15.89 -14.26
CA VAL A 269 13.53 15.46 -13.07
C VAL A 269 13.48 16.62 -12.09
N LYS A 270 12.31 17.20 -11.89
CA LYS A 270 12.05 18.20 -10.86
C LYS A 270 11.23 17.58 -9.73
N ILE A 271 11.67 17.78 -8.50
CA ILE A 271 10.98 17.26 -7.31
C ILE A 271 10.62 18.42 -6.42
N ILE A 272 9.34 18.52 -6.05
CA ILE A 272 8.83 19.50 -5.11
C ILE A 272 8.45 18.75 -3.83
N LYS A 273 9.15 19.02 -2.74
CA LYS A 273 8.94 18.42 -1.42
C LYS A 273 8.26 19.44 -0.52
N LYS A 274 6.98 19.22 -0.19
CA LYS A 274 6.21 20.11 0.70
C LYS A 274 6.15 19.58 2.13
N ASN A 275 5.84 18.29 2.27
CA ASN A 275 5.77 17.62 3.56
C ASN A 275 6.49 16.28 3.45
N VAL A 276 7.69 16.21 4.00
CA VAL A 276 8.54 15.02 3.99
C VAL A 276 9.00 14.76 5.42
N PRO A 277 9.00 13.50 5.88
CA PRO A 277 9.58 13.14 7.18
C PRO A 277 11.04 13.60 7.30
N GLU A 278 11.45 14.05 8.48
CA GLU A 278 12.84 14.46 8.76
C GLU A 278 13.82 13.28 8.64
N SER A 279 13.33 12.06 8.89
CA SER A 279 14.09 10.82 8.79
C SER A 279 13.23 9.71 8.16
N GLY A 280 13.87 8.67 7.64
CA GLY A 280 13.17 7.49 7.13
C GLY A 280 12.53 7.62 5.74
N TYR A 281 12.53 8.81 5.12
CA TYR A 281 12.17 9.00 3.70
C TYR A 281 13.43 9.33 2.87
N LYS A 282 13.63 8.63 1.75
CA LYS A 282 14.68 8.94 0.78
C LYS A 282 14.16 8.76 -0.64
N ILE A 283 14.68 9.56 -1.56
CA ILE A 283 14.53 9.34 -3.00
C ILE A 283 15.88 8.85 -3.50
N LEU A 284 15.93 7.59 -3.90
CA LEU A 284 17.11 7.01 -4.54
C LEU A 284 17.04 7.27 -6.04
N MET A 285 18.12 7.80 -6.58
CA MET A 285 18.29 7.97 -8.03
C MET A 285 19.57 7.27 -8.46
N ASN A 286 19.46 6.38 -9.44
CA ASN A 286 20.59 5.64 -9.97
C ASN A 286 20.52 5.60 -11.49
N GLN A 287 21.51 6.18 -12.14
CA GLN A 287 21.75 6.01 -13.57
C GLN A 287 22.80 4.91 -13.76
N LYS A 288 22.44 3.86 -14.51
CA LYS A 288 23.38 2.88 -15.03
C LYS A 288 23.26 2.86 -16.54
N GLU A 289 24.34 3.24 -17.23
CA GLU A 289 24.35 3.34 -18.70
C GLU A 289 23.20 4.24 -19.20
N ASP A 290 22.29 3.69 -20.00
CA ASP A 290 21.12 4.38 -20.57
C ASP A 290 19.83 4.18 -19.74
N SER A 291 19.95 3.61 -18.54
CA SER A 291 18.83 3.32 -17.66
C SER A 291 18.85 4.22 -16.42
N LEU A 292 17.72 4.89 -16.15
CA LEU A 292 17.50 5.71 -14.96
C LEU A 292 16.46 5.05 -14.05
N LYS A 293 16.85 4.78 -12.80
CA LYS A 293 15.96 4.30 -11.76
C LYS A 293 15.75 5.38 -10.71
N ILE A 294 14.50 5.69 -10.40
CA ILE A 294 14.09 6.60 -9.34
C ILE A 294 13.15 5.84 -8.41
N ALA A 295 13.48 5.76 -7.12
CA ALA A 295 12.68 5.03 -6.15
C ALA A 295 12.50 5.81 -4.86
N GLU A 296 11.27 5.90 -4.38
CA GLU A 296 10.97 6.35 -3.02
C GLU A 296 11.16 5.20 -2.03
N GLU A 297 11.95 5.42 -1.00
CA GLU A 297 12.11 4.51 0.12
C GLU A 297 11.55 5.15 1.39
N ILE A 298 10.65 4.42 2.04
CA ILE A 298 10.03 4.81 3.30
C ILE A 298 10.27 3.69 4.30
N LYS A 299 11.05 3.98 5.34
CA LYS A 299 11.41 3.02 6.39
C LYS A 299 10.32 2.85 7.45
N HIS A 300 9.48 3.86 7.66
CA HIS A 300 8.44 3.89 8.69
C HIS A 300 7.15 4.50 8.13
N SER A 301 6.00 4.13 8.71
CA SER A 301 4.73 4.84 8.50
C SER A 301 4.94 6.35 8.63
N ALA A 302 4.90 7.06 7.50
CA ALA A 302 5.01 8.51 7.48
C ALA A 302 3.60 9.09 7.56
N GLY A 303 3.41 10.13 8.38
CA GLY A 303 2.26 11.04 8.21
C GLY A 303 2.21 11.61 6.78
N ARG A 304 1.18 12.39 6.45
CA ARG A 304 0.87 12.89 5.08
C ARG A 304 2.12 13.29 4.25
N LEU A 305 2.65 12.36 3.45
CA LEU A 305 3.74 12.64 2.49
C LEU A 305 3.18 13.54 1.39
N SER A 306 3.90 14.61 1.07
CA SER A 306 3.57 15.50 -0.04
C SER A 306 4.82 15.79 -0.84
N VAL A 307 5.02 14.95 -1.85
CA VAL A 307 6.07 15.09 -2.85
C VAL A 307 5.45 15.03 -4.24
N HIS A 308 5.83 15.96 -5.10
CA HIS A 308 5.37 16.07 -6.46
C HIS A 308 6.56 15.97 -7.42
N PHE A 309 6.57 14.95 -8.26
CA PHE A 309 7.53 14.78 -9.34
C PHE A 309 6.98 15.45 -10.61
N ILE A 310 7.82 16.22 -11.28
CA ILE A 310 7.59 16.73 -12.62
C ILE A 310 8.76 16.23 -13.45
N ILE A 311 8.49 15.34 -14.40
CA ILE A 311 9.52 14.68 -15.21
C ILE A 311 9.28 15.01 -16.68
N GLU A 312 10.31 15.48 -17.37
CA GLU A 312 10.28 15.64 -18.81
C GLU A 312 11.18 14.59 -19.45
N ILE A 313 10.64 13.83 -20.42
CA ILE A 313 11.37 12.74 -21.08
C ILE A 313 11.36 12.87 -22.60
N PRO A 314 12.49 12.60 -23.31
CA PRO A 314 12.45 12.35 -24.75
C PRO A 314 11.72 11.03 -25.06
N PRO A 315 11.52 10.66 -26.35
CA PRO A 315 11.06 9.33 -26.71
C PRO A 315 11.91 8.22 -26.07
N MET A 316 11.27 7.22 -25.50
CA MET A 316 11.90 6.16 -24.72
C MET A 316 11.76 4.78 -25.37
N GLU A 317 12.66 3.86 -25.04
CA GLU A 317 12.42 2.43 -25.29
C GLU A 317 11.46 1.88 -24.23
N THR A 318 11.69 2.20 -22.96
CA THR A 318 10.82 1.72 -21.89
C THR A 318 10.57 2.78 -20.85
N VAL A 319 9.31 2.92 -20.45
CA VAL A 319 8.90 3.66 -19.26
C VAL A 319 8.09 2.73 -18.38
N HIS A 320 8.58 2.52 -17.16
CA HIS A 320 7.94 1.70 -16.16
C HIS A 320 7.69 2.52 -14.91
N ILE A 321 6.43 2.57 -14.47
CA ILE A 321 6.03 3.27 -13.25
C ILE A 321 5.32 2.29 -12.34
N LYS A 322 5.76 2.23 -11.09
CA LYS A 322 5.09 1.51 -10.01
C LYS A 322 4.67 2.49 -8.95
N GLY A 323 3.41 2.48 -8.57
CA GLY A 323 2.85 3.22 -7.44
C GLY A 323 2.21 2.28 -6.43
N LEU A 324 2.14 2.70 -5.18
CA LEU A 324 1.24 2.10 -4.19
C LEU A 324 -0.05 2.95 -4.14
N SER A 325 0.04 4.16 -3.62
CA SER A 325 -1.07 5.11 -3.53
C SER A 325 -0.76 6.40 -4.28
N SER A 326 -0.21 6.26 -5.50
CA SER A 326 0.38 7.38 -6.24
C SER A 326 -0.56 7.91 -7.32
N SER A 327 -0.65 9.24 -7.47
CA SER A 327 -1.37 9.86 -8.60
C SER A 327 -0.42 10.03 -9.78
N ILE A 328 -0.73 9.38 -10.91
CA ILE A 328 0.16 9.31 -12.06
C ILE A 328 -0.50 10.00 -13.24
N GLU A 329 0.14 11.04 -13.77
CA GLU A 329 -0.31 11.76 -14.94
C GLU A 329 0.75 11.70 -16.04
N LEU A 330 0.38 11.18 -17.21
CA LEU A 330 1.25 11.14 -18.39
C LEU A 330 0.65 11.96 -19.52
N ARG A 331 1.45 12.81 -20.14
CA ARG A 331 1.06 13.65 -21.28
C ARG A 331 1.98 13.40 -22.46
N GLN A 332 1.40 12.97 -23.58
CA GLN A 332 2.05 12.86 -24.89
C GLN A 332 3.34 12.02 -24.87
N ILE A 333 3.37 10.97 -24.07
CA ILE A 333 4.55 10.13 -23.90
C ILE A 333 4.70 9.18 -25.09
N ASN A 334 5.85 9.27 -25.77
CA ASN A 334 6.27 8.32 -26.79
C ASN A 334 7.23 7.30 -26.16
N SER A 335 6.81 6.04 -26.05
CA SER A 335 7.64 4.96 -25.53
C SER A 335 7.34 3.67 -26.25
N ARG A 336 8.35 2.90 -26.65
CA ARG A 336 8.12 1.59 -27.27
C ARG A 336 7.28 0.70 -26.35
N THR A 337 7.67 0.59 -25.08
CA THR A 337 6.88 -0.07 -24.04
C THR A 337 6.55 0.90 -22.92
N LEU A 338 5.27 1.06 -22.60
CA LEU A 338 4.80 1.85 -21.48
C LEU A 338 4.06 0.95 -20.47
N SER A 339 4.60 0.79 -19.27
CA SER A 339 4.04 -0.07 -18.22
C SER A 339 3.79 0.70 -16.93
N LEU A 340 2.54 0.77 -16.48
CA LEU A 340 2.17 1.39 -15.21
C LEU A 340 1.47 0.35 -14.31
N GLN A 341 1.87 0.31 -13.05
CA GLN A 341 1.25 -0.54 -12.03
C GLN A 341 0.98 0.29 -10.80
N ASN A 342 -0.25 0.31 -10.31
CA ASN A 342 -0.63 1.03 -9.10
C ASN A 342 -1.49 0.15 -8.19
N LEU A 343 -1.63 0.50 -6.92
CA LEU A 343 -2.57 -0.17 -6.02
C LEU A 343 -3.88 0.62 -5.89
N SER A 344 -3.84 1.90 -5.52
CA SER A 344 -5.07 2.65 -5.20
C SER A 344 -5.16 4.07 -5.75
N GLY A 345 -4.09 4.61 -6.34
CA GLY A 345 -4.10 5.96 -6.88
C GLY A 345 -4.67 6.07 -8.31
N HIS A 346 -5.08 7.28 -8.67
CA HIS A 346 -5.60 7.60 -10.00
C HIS A 346 -4.49 7.62 -11.06
N MET A 347 -4.81 7.13 -12.26
CA MET A 347 -3.92 7.20 -13.43
C MET A 347 -4.61 7.95 -14.56
N SER A 348 -4.00 9.03 -15.06
CA SER A 348 -4.49 9.79 -16.21
C SER A 348 -3.44 9.84 -17.30
N LEU A 349 -3.75 9.25 -18.46
CA LEU A 349 -2.85 9.16 -19.60
C LEU A 349 -3.48 9.85 -20.81
N LEU A 350 -2.83 10.90 -21.30
CA LEU A 350 -3.31 11.75 -22.38
C LEU A 350 -2.33 11.70 -23.56
N GLY A 351 -2.74 11.09 -24.67
CA GLY A 351 -1.92 10.99 -25.87
C GLY A 351 -0.69 10.06 -25.80
N PRO A 352 -0.67 8.95 -25.03
CA PRO A 352 0.48 8.05 -25.05
C PRO A 352 0.55 7.30 -26.40
N GLU A 353 1.77 7.14 -26.94
CA GLU A 353 2.01 6.44 -28.20
C GLU A 353 3.21 5.48 -28.11
N GLY A 354 3.17 4.34 -28.82
CA GLY A 354 4.19 3.30 -28.69
C GLY A 354 3.92 1.99 -29.44
N ASP A 355 4.57 0.90 -29.00
CA ASP A 355 4.27 -0.46 -29.44
C ASP A 355 3.29 -1.16 -28.49
N SER A 356 3.56 -1.10 -27.19
CA SER A 356 2.76 -1.77 -26.15
C SER A 356 2.46 -0.86 -24.95
N LEU A 357 1.19 -0.83 -24.54
CA LEU A 357 0.72 -0.22 -23.29
C LEU A 357 0.23 -1.28 -22.32
N ILE A 358 0.73 -1.28 -21.08
CA ILE A 358 0.29 -2.16 -20.01
C ILE A 358 -0.07 -1.32 -18.78
N LEU A 359 -1.35 -1.29 -18.42
CA LEU A 359 -1.86 -0.62 -17.23
C LEU A 359 -2.42 -1.64 -16.26
N LYS A 360 -1.95 -1.61 -15.01
CA LYS A 360 -2.49 -2.44 -13.91
C LYS A 360 -2.86 -1.58 -12.72
N ASN A 361 -4.05 -1.76 -12.19
CA ASN A 361 -4.47 -1.14 -10.93
C ASN A 361 -5.23 -2.14 -10.06
N THR A 362 -5.37 -1.83 -8.76
CA THR A 362 -6.29 -2.57 -7.89
C THR A 362 -7.58 -1.79 -7.70
N SER A 363 -7.54 -0.56 -7.16
CA SER A 363 -8.78 0.16 -6.79
C SER A 363 -8.89 1.60 -7.28
N GLY A 364 -7.83 2.19 -7.85
CA GLY A 364 -7.91 3.55 -8.40
C GLY A 364 -8.46 3.60 -9.83
N ASP A 365 -9.03 4.73 -10.21
CA ASP A 365 -9.57 4.89 -11.56
C ASP A 365 -8.47 5.13 -12.59
N ILE A 366 -8.72 4.67 -13.82
CA ILE A 366 -7.84 4.85 -14.98
C ILE A 366 -8.58 5.70 -16.01
N TYR A 367 -7.99 6.82 -16.38
CA TYR A 367 -8.41 7.64 -17.51
C TYR A 367 -7.37 7.54 -18.63
N LEU A 368 -7.80 7.07 -19.80
CA LEU A 368 -6.96 6.92 -20.99
C LEU A 368 -7.61 7.65 -22.16
N LYS A 369 -6.88 8.57 -22.78
CA LYS A 369 -7.36 9.32 -23.94
C LYS A 369 -6.30 9.42 -25.04
N ASN A 370 -6.72 9.32 -26.30
CA ASN A 370 -5.86 9.48 -27.48
C ASN A 370 -4.68 8.49 -27.50
N ALA A 371 -4.90 7.24 -27.13
CA ALA A 371 -3.85 6.23 -27.02
C ALA A 371 -3.61 5.53 -28.36
N LYS A 372 -2.37 5.53 -28.87
CA LYS A 372 -2.03 4.88 -30.15
C LYS A 372 -0.86 3.92 -30.00
N PHE A 373 -1.15 2.62 -30.08
CA PHE A 373 -0.13 1.59 -29.90
C PHE A 373 -0.09 0.65 -31.09
N SER A 374 1.10 0.34 -31.61
CA SER A 374 1.23 -0.42 -32.85
C SER A 374 0.89 -1.92 -32.69
N ASN A 375 0.90 -2.43 -31.46
CA ASN A 375 0.65 -3.84 -31.14
C ASN A 375 -0.47 -4.02 -30.12
N GLU A 376 -0.32 -3.53 -28.88
CA GLU A 376 -1.28 -3.84 -27.82
C GLU A 376 -1.57 -2.68 -26.86
N ILE A 377 -2.81 -2.67 -26.38
CA ILE A 377 -3.24 -1.94 -25.18
C ILE A 377 -3.81 -2.98 -24.22
N LYS A 378 -3.16 -3.17 -23.07
CA LYS A 378 -3.63 -4.06 -22.00
C LYS A 378 -3.98 -3.27 -20.75
N LEU A 379 -5.23 -3.38 -20.31
CA LEU A 379 -5.79 -2.74 -19.13
C LEU A 379 -6.23 -3.82 -18.14
N SER A 380 -5.75 -3.77 -16.90
CA SER A 380 -6.15 -4.70 -15.85
C SER A 380 -6.48 -3.96 -14.56
N THR A 381 -7.67 -4.19 -14.01
CA THR A 381 -8.12 -3.60 -12.74
C THR A 381 -8.80 -4.65 -11.86
N ILE A 382 -8.88 -4.42 -10.55
CA ILE A 382 -9.71 -5.24 -9.67
C ILE A 382 -11.06 -4.54 -9.47
N SER A 383 -11.07 -3.36 -8.89
CA SER A 383 -12.29 -2.61 -8.55
C SER A 383 -12.30 -1.15 -9.00
N GLY A 384 -11.20 -0.65 -9.56
CA GLY A 384 -11.16 0.73 -10.09
C GLY A 384 -11.76 0.80 -11.49
N ASP A 385 -12.48 1.89 -11.78
CA ASP A 385 -13.14 2.09 -13.07
C ASP A 385 -12.13 2.51 -14.15
N VAL A 386 -12.42 2.12 -15.39
CA VAL A 386 -11.59 2.46 -16.55
C VAL A 386 -12.42 3.23 -17.56
N LYS A 387 -11.96 4.44 -17.90
CA LYS A 387 -12.52 5.24 -18.99
C LYS A 387 -11.48 5.42 -20.09
N GLY A 388 -11.75 4.81 -21.24
CA GLY A 388 -10.91 4.87 -22.44
C GLY A 388 -11.60 5.63 -23.57
N SER A 389 -10.90 6.56 -24.22
CA SER A 389 -11.38 7.27 -25.41
C SER A 389 -10.30 7.41 -26.47
N ASP A 390 -10.69 7.38 -27.74
CA ASP A 390 -9.79 7.62 -28.88
C ASP A 390 -8.60 6.64 -28.89
N MET A 391 -8.90 5.33 -28.87
CA MET A 391 -7.89 4.27 -28.75
C MET A 391 -7.66 3.56 -30.08
N ILE A 392 -6.40 3.41 -30.48
CA ILE A 392 -6.00 2.72 -31.70
C ILE A 392 -4.93 1.67 -31.36
N SER A 393 -5.18 0.42 -31.71
CA SER A 393 -4.23 -0.69 -31.49
C SER A 393 -4.49 -1.89 -32.39
N LYS A 394 -3.55 -2.83 -32.56
CA LYS A 394 -3.92 -4.13 -33.16
C LYS A 394 -4.73 -4.98 -32.19
N GLU A 395 -4.38 -4.93 -30.92
CA GLU A 395 -5.03 -5.70 -29.86
C GLU A 395 -5.39 -4.81 -28.66
N LEU A 396 -6.60 -5.00 -28.14
CA LEU A 396 -7.07 -4.42 -26.89
C LEU A 396 -7.46 -5.55 -25.94
N ILE A 397 -6.86 -5.57 -24.76
CA ILE A 397 -7.20 -6.51 -23.68
C ILE A 397 -7.66 -5.69 -22.49
N VAL A 398 -8.89 -5.92 -22.03
CA VAL A 398 -9.43 -5.30 -20.83
C VAL A 398 -9.89 -6.39 -19.87
N GLU A 399 -9.28 -6.43 -18.69
CA GLU A 399 -9.55 -7.43 -17.65
C GLU A 399 -9.92 -6.71 -16.34
N THR A 400 -11.12 -6.96 -15.83
CA THR A 400 -11.59 -6.40 -14.55
C THR A 400 -12.18 -7.50 -13.66
N THR A 401 -12.22 -7.27 -12.34
CA THR A 401 -13.03 -8.11 -11.44
C THR A 401 -14.41 -7.48 -11.26
N SER A 402 -14.46 -6.26 -10.73
CA SER A 402 -15.70 -5.55 -10.38
C SER A 402 -15.74 -4.08 -10.79
N GLY A 403 -14.66 -3.53 -11.35
CA GLY A 403 -14.67 -2.16 -11.89
C GLY A 403 -15.26 -2.11 -13.31
N ASP A 404 -15.89 -1.00 -13.66
CA ASP A 404 -16.52 -0.84 -14.98
C ASP A 404 -15.52 -0.40 -16.05
N PHE A 405 -15.80 -0.77 -17.30
CA PHE A 405 -15.11 -0.23 -18.47
C PHE A 405 -16.04 0.63 -19.32
N ARG A 406 -15.68 1.90 -19.51
CA ARG A 406 -16.35 2.84 -20.42
C ARG A 406 -15.42 3.19 -21.58
N GLY A 407 -15.73 2.68 -22.77
CA GLY A 407 -14.95 2.87 -23.99
C GLY A 407 -15.65 3.74 -25.04
N GLU A 408 -14.93 4.66 -25.68
CA GLU A 408 -15.47 5.52 -26.76
C GLU A 408 -14.46 5.70 -27.90
N GLN A 409 -14.89 5.63 -29.16
CA GLN A 409 -14.05 5.84 -30.35
C GLN A 409 -12.80 4.92 -30.35
N ILE A 410 -13.06 3.62 -30.48
CA ILE A 410 -12.03 2.58 -30.41
C ILE A 410 -11.87 1.93 -31.79
N SER A 411 -10.66 1.88 -32.33
CA SER A 411 -10.36 1.18 -33.58
C SER A 411 -9.27 0.15 -33.34
N VAL A 412 -9.63 -1.13 -33.35
CA VAL A 412 -8.70 -2.22 -33.06
C VAL A 412 -8.83 -3.39 -34.03
N GLY A 413 -7.81 -4.24 -34.16
CA GLY A 413 -7.96 -5.51 -34.88
C GLY A 413 -8.74 -6.53 -34.05
N LYS A 414 -8.34 -6.72 -32.79
CA LYS A 414 -8.95 -7.67 -31.87
C LYS A 414 -9.20 -7.05 -30.50
N ALA A 415 -10.30 -7.43 -29.88
CA ALA A 415 -10.58 -7.08 -28.48
C ALA A 415 -10.90 -8.31 -27.64
N ALA A 416 -10.28 -8.41 -26.47
CA ALA A 416 -10.61 -9.37 -25.43
C ALA A 416 -11.11 -8.62 -24.19
N LEU A 417 -12.39 -8.77 -23.88
CA LEU A 417 -13.09 -8.10 -22.80
C LEU A 417 -13.45 -9.14 -21.73
N LYS A 418 -12.92 -9.00 -20.52
CA LYS A 418 -13.14 -9.97 -19.44
C LYS A 418 -13.50 -9.30 -18.14
N THR A 419 -14.54 -9.81 -17.51
CA THR A 419 -15.04 -9.33 -16.22
C THR A 419 -15.52 -10.49 -15.33
N VAL A 420 -15.56 -10.28 -14.02
CA VAL A 420 -16.37 -11.11 -13.14
C VAL A 420 -17.75 -10.48 -13.01
N SER A 421 -17.83 -9.23 -12.55
CA SER A 421 -19.10 -8.55 -12.26
C SER A 421 -19.17 -7.07 -12.64
N GLY A 422 -18.10 -6.47 -13.17
CA GLY A 422 -18.12 -5.09 -13.67
C GLY A 422 -18.66 -5.00 -15.09
N ASP A 423 -19.26 -3.86 -15.44
CA ASP A 423 -19.96 -3.69 -16.71
C ASP A 423 -19.09 -3.05 -17.79
N PHE A 424 -19.36 -3.40 -19.05
CA PHE A 424 -18.68 -2.87 -20.22
C PHE A 424 -19.65 -2.02 -21.02
N SER A 425 -19.42 -0.71 -21.06
CA SER A 425 -20.17 0.24 -21.88
C SER A 425 -19.28 0.80 -22.99
N ILE A 426 -19.54 0.42 -24.23
CA ILE A 426 -18.70 0.74 -25.38
C ILE A 426 -19.50 1.53 -26.42
N ARG A 427 -18.92 2.61 -26.93
CA ARG A 427 -19.51 3.43 -27.98
C ARG A 427 -18.54 3.65 -29.13
N ASP A 428 -19.03 3.56 -30.36
CA ASP A 428 -18.25 3.86 -31.57
C ASP A 428 -16.96 3.02 -31.66
N MET A 429 -17.10 1.68 -31.63
CA MET A 429 -15.97 0.75 -31.73
C MET A 429 -15.96 0.00 -33.07
N ASP A 430 -14.84 0.05 -33.78
CA ASP A 430 -14.55 -0.76 -34.97
C ASP A 430 -13.55 -1.87 -34.61
N SER A 431 -13.88 -3.14 -34.93
CA SER A 431 -13.02 -4.28 -34.64
C SER A 431 -13.22 -5.46 -35.59
N ASP A 432 -12.15 -6.17 -35.97
CA ASP A 432 -12.30 -7.41 -36.74
C ASP A 432 -12.91 -8.52 -35.87
N SER A 433 -12.56 -8.57 -34.58
CA SER A 433 -13.12 -9.58 -33.66
C SER A 433 -13.16 -9.11 -32.21
N VAL A 434 -14.21 -9.54 -31.49
CA VAL A 434 -14.41 -9.28 -30.06
C VAL A 434 -14.75 -10.58 -29.33
N ASP A 435 -13.96 -10.94 -28.32
CA ASP A 435 -14.27 -12.03 -27.36
C ASP A 435 -14.64 -11.41 -26.01
N PHE A 436 -15.85 -11.69 -25.53
CA PHE A 436 -16.37 -11.20 -24.26
C PHE A 436 -16.57 -12.37 -23.29
N ASN A 437 -16.05 -12.26 -22.07
CA ASN A 437 -16.25 -13.24 -21.01
C ASN A 437 -16.67 -12.55 -19.72
N SER A 438 -17.78 -12.99 -19.16
CA SER A 438 -18.32 -12.48 -17.92
C SER A 438 -18.77 -13.62 -16.99
N THR A 439 -18.87 -13.34 -15.70
CA THR A 439 -19.71 -14.15 -14.81
C THR A 439 -21.09 -13.49 -14.70
N SER A 440 -21.16 -12.24 -14.26
CA SER A 440 -22.41 -11.52 -14.05
C SER A 440 -22.44 -10.07 -14.53
N GLY A 441 -21.34 -9.53 -15.05
CA GLY A 441 -21.31 -8.17 -15.61
C GLY A 441 -21.84 -8.14 -17.05
N ASP A 442 -22.37 -6.99 -17.45
CA ASP A 442 -23.06 -6.79 -18.72
C ASP A 442 -22.14 -6.19 -19.79
N LEU A 443 -22.51 -6.40 -21.05
CA LEU A 443 -21.90 -5.70 -22.20
C LEU A 443 -22.96 -4.88 -22.93
N PHE A 444 -22.85 -3.56 -22.82
CA PHE A 444 -23.58 -2.62 -23.64
C PHE A 444 -22.68 -2.06 -24.75
N CYS A 445 -23.09 -2.18 -26.00
CA CYS A 445 -22.40 -1.58 -27.14
C CYS A 445 -23.35 -0.74 -27.99
N GLU A 446 -22.98 0.51 -28.26
CA GLU A 446 -23.70 1.43 -29.13
C GLU A 446 -22.83 1.88 -30.32
N ARG A 447 -23.37 1.78 -31.55
CA ARG A 447 -22.69 2.19 -32.80
C ARG A 447 -21.35 1.49 -33.04
N CYS A 448 -21.26 0.21 -32.72
CA CYS A 448 -20.06 -0.58 -33.01
C CYS A 448 -20.17 -1.32 -34.35
N THR A 449 -19.03 -1.54 -35.02
CA THR A 449 -18.91 -2.35 -36.23
C THR A 449 -17.93 -3.49 -35.96
N TRP A 450 -18.41 -4.71 -35.80
CA TRP A 450 -17.55 -5.86 -35.50
C TRP A 450 -17.64 -6.95 -36.57
N GLY A 451 -16.47 -7.41 -37.03
CA GLY A 451 -16.36 -8.55 -37.94
C GLY A 451 -16.84 -9.86 -37.31
N GLY A 452 -16.53 -10.07 -36.02
CA GLY A 452 -17.00 -11.22 -35.26
C GLY A 452 -17.16 -10.92 -33.77
N PHE A 453 -18.16 -11.54 -33.14
CA PHE A 453 -18.44 -11.47 -31.72
C PHE A 453 -18.63 -12.86 -31.12
N LYS A 454 -17.88 -13.15 -30.05
CA LYS A 454 -18.04 -14.36 -29.24
C LYS A 454 -18.18 -13.97 -27.77
N GLY A 455 -19.40 -14.00 -27.25
CA GLY A 455 -19.69 -13.72 -25.85
C GLY A 455 -19.99 -14.98 -25.04
N ARG A 456 -19.47 -15.03 -23.81
CA ARG A 456 -19.80 -16.05 -22.80
C ARG A 456 -20.12 -15.36 -21.48
N SER A 457 -21.20 -15.75 -20.83
CA SER A 457 -21.61 -15.23 -19.54
C SER A 457 -22.20 -16.35 -18.67
N VAL A 458 -22.31 -16.16 -17.35
CA VAL A 458 -23.20 -16.99 -16.53
C VAL A 458 -24.58 -16.33 -16.50
N SER A 459 -24.64 -15.09 -16.00
CA SER A 459 -25.90 -14.36 -15.79
C SER A 459 -25.95 -12.93 -16.32
N GLY A 460 -24.84 -12.37 -16.81
CA GLY A 460 -24.82 -11.02 -17.39
C GLY A 460 -25.32 -10.99 -18.84
N ASP A 461 -25.87 -9.85 -19.23
CA ASP A 461 -26.54 -9.57 -20.49
C ASP A 461 -25.61 -8.95 -21.52
N VAL A 462 -26.02 -9.03 -22.80
CA VAL A 462 -25.36 -8.34 -23.90
C VAL A 462 -26.40 -7.55 -24.69
N ASP A 463 -26.24 -6.24 -24.79
CA ASP A 463 -27.11 -5.35 -25.57
C ASP A 463 -26.31 -4.62 -26.66
N PHE A 464 -26.77 -4.77 -27.90
CA PHE A 464 -26.26 -4.06 -29.06
C PHE A 464 -27.27 -3.05 -29.58
N LYS A 465 -26.87 -1.78 -29.65
CA LYS A 465 -27.69 -0.69 -30.16
C LYS A 465 -27.05 0.01 -31.35
N ARG A 466 -27.76 0.09 -32.49
CA ARG A 466 -27.28 0.78 -33.69
C ARG A 466 -25.93 0.25 -34.21
N SER A 467 -25.67 -1.04 -34.01
CA SER A 467 -24.38 -1.69 -34.31
C SER A 467 -24.49 -2.66 -35.49
N GLU A 468 -23.38 -2.91 -36.19
CA GLU A 468 -23.25 -3.91 -37.25
C GLU A 468 -22.31 -5.03 -36.78
N ILE A 469 -22.86 -6.19 -36.41
CA ILE A 469 -22.09 -7.35 -35.93
C ILE A 469 -22.32 -8.51 -36.91
N LYS A 470 -21.31 -8.85 -37.73
CA LYS A 470 -21.45 -9.82 -38.82
C LYS A 470 -21.63 -11.24 -38.27
N ASP A 471 -20.57 -11.84 -37.74
CA ASP A 471 -20.62 -13.14 -37.08
C ASP A 471 -20.85 -12.94 -35.58
N ARG A 472 -21.89 -13.55 -35.01
CA ARG A 472 -22.18 -13.40 -33.57
C ARG A 472 -22.59 -14.72 -32.93
N SER A 473 -21.99 -15.00 -31.78
CA SER A 473 -22.37 -16.10 -30.90
C SER A 473 -22.37 -15.62 -29.46
N PHE A 474 -23.41 -15.97 -28.71
CA PHE A 474 -23.52 -15.71 -27.29
C PHE A 474 -24.03 -16.96 -26.60
N SER A 475 -23.41 -17.31 -25.48
CA SER A 475 -23.88 -18.41 -24.62
C SER A 475 -23.89 -17.96 -23.17
N SER A 476 -25.01 -18.17 -22.50
CA SER A 476 -25.24 -17.85 -21.10
C SER A 476 -26.00 -18.97 -20.40
N VAL A 477 -26.02 -18.97 -19.07
CA VAL A 477 -26.94 -19.81 -18.29
C VAL A 477 -28.29 -19.10 -18.15
N SER A 478 -28.27 -17.80 -17.82
CA SER A 478 -29.48 -17.02 -17.56
C SER A 478 -29.47 -15.57 -18.07
N GLY A 479 -28.43 -15.13 -18.78
CA GLY A 479 -28.36 -13.78 -19.36
C GLY A 479 -28.91 -13.72 -20.78
N ASP A 480 -29.33 -12.55 -21.22
CA ASP A 480 -29.98 -12.31 -22.51
C ASP A 480 -29.05 -11.64 -23.54
N LEU A 481 -29.35 -11.87 -24.83
CA LEU A 481 -28.76 -11.14 -25.95
C LEU A 481 -29.83 -10.27 -26.62
N THR A 482 -29.69 -8.95 -26.48
CA THR A 482 -30.59 -7.95 -27.07
C THR A 482 -29.96 -7.26 -28.28
N LEU A 483 -30.76 -7.10 -29.34
CA LEU A 483 -30.33 -6.49 -30.61
C LEU A 483 -31.32 -5.39 -31.02
N SER A 484 -30.90 -4.13 -30.89
CA SER A 484 -31.72 -2.94 -31.12
C SER A 484 -31.22 -2.12 -32.31
N SER A 485 -32.04 -1.96 -33.35
CA SER A 485 -31.74 -1.13 -34.53
C SER A 485 -30.45 -1.52 -35.26
N LEU A 486 -30.29 -2.80 -35.63
CA LEU A 486 -29.14 -3.26 -36.42
C LEU A 486 -29.20 -2.72 -37.85
N PHE A 487 -28.11 -2.12 -38.35
CA PHE A 487 -28.02 -1.73 -39.74
C PHE A 487 -27.61 -2.95 -40.59
N HIS A 488 -28.41 -3.29 -41.60
CA HIS A 488 -27.98 -4.13 -42.70
C HIS A 488 -27.57 -3.21 -43.84
N LYS A 489 -26.39 -3.41 -44.41
CA LYS A 489 -25.89 -2.64 -45.54
C LYS A 489 -26.79 -2.88 -46.76
N GLN A 490 -27.88 -2.12 -46.90
CA GLN A 490 -28.52 -1.97 -48.20
C GLN A 490 -27.56 -1.17 -49.09
N ASN A 491 -27.17 -1.77 -50.20
CA ASN A 491 -26.41 -1.14 -51.27
C ASN A 491 -26.94 0.28 -51.52
N ARG A 492 -26.12 1.29 -51.24
CA ARG A 492 -26.34 2.61 -51.84
C ARG A 492 -26.15 2.43 -53.35
N PRO A 493 -27.14 2.76 -54.19
CA PRO A 493 -26.86 2.91 -55.61
C PRO A 493 -25.86 4.04 -55.76
N VAL A 494 -24.82 3.79 -56.55
CA VAL A 494 -23.96 4.83 -57.08
C VAL A 494 -24.84 5.70 -57.98
N GLY A 495 -24.95 6.98 -57.63
CA GLY A 495 -25.64 8.01 -58.39
C GLY A 495 -24.92 9.32 -58.19
#